data_AF-A0A8T3TEH8-F1
#
_entry.id   AF-A0A8T3TEH8-F1
#
_cell.length_a   1.000
_cell.length_b   1.000
_cell.length_c   1.000
_cell.angle_alpha   90.00
_cell.angle_beta   90.00
_cell.angle_gamma   90.00
#
_symmetry.space_group_name_H-M   'P 1'
#
loop_
_entity.id
_entity.type
_entity.pdbx_description
1 polymer ?
#
loop_
_entity_poly.entity_id
_entity_poly.type
_entity_poly.pdbx_seq_one_letter_code
_entity_poly.pdbx_strand_id
1 'polypeptide(L)'
;MRIYEGSPRQDFEEVLRSIGAFLDQRGMYDILLAEAPDGFIVQGLVADSAGGGGVWGEAVGRQGKETLTFLDDDISRFMEEAVARRRAGAPQPDFVAAGHNEKALRVLGRYIDQQKPRDIFFLEQDGAFVLRLLMQTQAGIRHVI
;
A
#
# COMPACT_ATOMS: atom_id res chain seq x y z
N MET A 1 3.32 -10.38 -23.05
CA MET A 1 4.55 -10.89 -22.40
C MET A 1 4.46 -10.53 -20.94
N ARG A 2 4.14 -11.48 -20.06
CA ARG A 2 4.28 -11.31 -18.60
C ARG A 2 5.74 -11.60 -18.32
N ILE A 3 6.50 -10.60 -17.91
CA ILE A 3 7.96 -10.68 -17.99
C ILE A 3 8.63 -11.35 -16.79
N TYR A 4 7.95 -11.63 -15.68
CA TYR A 4 8.65 -12.19 -14.51
C TYR A 4 7.77 -13.15 -13.70
N GLU A 5 7.93 -14.44 -13.96
CA GLU A 5 7.57 -15.50 -13.02
C GLU A 5 8.57 -15.42 -11.85
N GLY A 6 8.10 -15.15 -10.62
CA GLY A 6 8.96 -14.93 -9.45
C GLY A 6 9.36 -13.48 -9.14
N SER A 7 8.74 -12.46 -9.77
CA SER A 7 8.94 -11.05 -9.36
C SER A 7 8.33 -10.77 -7.99
N PRO A 8 8.94 -9.89 -7.15
CA PRO A 8 8.37 -9.43 -5.87
C PRO A 8 6.91 -8.97 -5.96
N ARG A 9 6.45 -8.49 -7.12
CA ARG A 9 5.07 -8.03 -7.34
C ARG A 9 4.04 -9.15 -7.53
N GLN A 10 4.44 -10.43 -7.47
CA GLN A 10 3.51 -11.56 -7.55
C GLN A 10 2.86 -11.92 -6.21
N ASP A 11 3.36 -11.36 -5.10
CA ASP A 11 2.78 -11.49 -3.77
C ASP A 11 2.23 -10.12 -3.33
N PHE A 12 1.08 -9.74 -3.91
CA PHE A 12 0.46 -8.46 -3.60
C PHE A 12 0.03 -8.38 -2.14
N GLU A 13 -0.34 -9.50 -1.50
CA GLU A 13 -0.60 -9.52 -0.05
C GLU A 13 0.59 -8.96 0.74
N GLU A 14 1.79 -9.50 0.54
CA GLU A 14 2.96 -9.10 1.31
C GLU A 14 3.48 -7.71 0.93
N VAL A 15 3.47 -7.37 -0.36
CA VAL A 15 3.90 -6.05 -0.83
C VAL A 15 2.98 -4.96 -0.30
N LEU A 16 1.67 -5.10 -0.51
CA LEU A 16 0.71 -4.09 -0.06
C LEU A 16 0.62 -4.03 1.46
N ARG A 17 0.77 -5.15 2.19
CA ARG A 17 0.89 -5.12 3.65
C ARG A 17 2.09 -4.30 4.10
N SER A 18 3.24 -4.47 3.46
CA SER A 18 4.47 -3.75 3.81
C SER A 18 4.34 -2.25 3.52
N ILE A 19 3.75 -1.89 2.37
CA ILE A 19 3.38 -0.50 2.06
C ILE A 19 2.42 0.05 3.12
N GLY A 20 1.39 -0.70 3.49
CA GLY A 20 0.41 -0.29 4.51
C GLY A 20 1.05 0.00 5.87
N ALA A 21 1.96 -0.87 6.32
CA ALA A 21 2.71 -0.65 7.56
C ALA A 21 3.56 0.62 7.51
N PHE A 22 4.15 0.94 6.35
CA PHE A 22 4.89 2.18 6.15
C PHE A 22 3.97 3.41 6.21
N LEU A 23 2.81 3.34 5.57
CA LEU A 23 1.81 4.41 5.58
C LEU A 23 1.27 4.67 6.99
N ASP A 24 1.04 3.62 7.77
CA ASP A 24 0.60 3.72 9.17
C ASP A 24 1.64 4.40 10.06
N GLN A 25 2.93 4.07 9.91
CA GLN A 25 4.01 4.74 10.65
C GLN A 25 4.10 6.24 10.35
N ARG A 26 3.68 6.63 9.13
CA ARG A 26 3.67 8.02 8.67
C ARG A 26 2.37 8.75 9.01
N GLY A 27 1.34 8.04 9.48
CA GLY A 27 0.02 8.61 9.75
C GLY A 27 -0.73 9.04 8.48
N MET A 28 -0.51 8.34 7.36
CA MET A 28 -1.18 8.62 6.10
C MET A 28 -2.61 8.06 6.04
N TYR A 29 -3.52 8.81 5.43
CA TYR A 29 -4.92 8.43 5.20
C TYR A 29 -5.42 9.03 3.87
N ASP A 30 -6.61 8.62 3.43
CA ASP A 30 -7.20 8.94 2.12
C ASP A 30 -6.22 8.64 0.98
N ILE A 31 -5.80 7.37 0.93
CA ILE A 31 -4.68 6.93 0.08
C ILE A 31 -5.12 6.55 -1.33
N LEU A 32 -4.37 6.98 -2.33
CA LEU A 32 -4.45 6.51 -3.71
C LEU A 32 -3.20 5.70 -4.00
N LEU A 33 -3.35 4.50 -4.57
CA LEU A 33 -2.25 3.66 -5.01
C LEU A 33 -2.46 3.26 -6.47
N ALA A 34 -1.43 3.48 -7.29
CA ALA A 34 -1.39 3.06 -8.68
C ALA A 34 -0.13 2.23 -8.92
N GLU A 35 -0.28 1.09 -9.61
CA GLU A 35 0.86 0.37 -10.14
C GLU A 35 1.54 1.16 -11.27
N ALA A 36 2.87 1.19 -11.22
CA ALA A 36 3.72 1.83 -12.22
C ALA A 36 4.67 0.78 -12.83
N PRO A 37 5.28 1.04 -14.00
CA PRO A 37 6.19 0.09 -14.63
C PRO A 37 7.34 -0.36 -13.73
N ASP A 38 7.83 0.50 -12.84
CA ASP A 38 8.98 0.33 -11.95
C ASP A 38 8.61 0.26 -10.45
N GLY A 39 7.31 0.18 -10.11
CA GLY A 39 6.85 -0.11 -8.76
C GLY A 39 5.45 0.42 -8.49
N PHE A 40 5.29 1.26 -7.46
CA PHE A 40 4.01 1.86 -7.08
C PHE A 40 4.14 3.36 -6.83
N ILE A 41 3.11 4.10 -7.22
CA ILE A 41 2.92 5.50 -6.83
C ILE A 41 1.81 5.53 -5.79
N VAL A 42 2.12 6.07 -4.61
CA VAL A 42 1.16 6.28 -3.53
C VAL A 42 1.01 7.77 -3.27
N GLN A 43 -0.22 8.25 -3.26
CA GLN A 43 -0.56 9.59 -2.80
C GLN A 43 -1.46 9.47 -1.58
N GLY A 44 -1.36 10.41 -0.65
CA GLY A 44 -2.28 10.44 0.49
C GLY A 44 -2.16 11.73 1.26
N LEU A 45 -3.02 11.87 2.25
CA LEU A 45 -3.01 12.99 3.19
C LEU A 45 -2.21 12.60 4.43
N VAL A 46 -1.44 13.56 4.95
CA VAL A 46 -0.77 13.49 6.24
C VAL A 46 -1.30 14.64 7.09
N ALA A 47 -1.64 14.35 8.34
CA ALA A 47 -1.93 15.40 9.30
C ALA A 47 -0.61 16.08 9.70
N ASP A 48 -0.47 17.40 9.50
CA ASP A 48 0.62 18.14 10.14
C ASP A 48 0.39 18.08 11.65
N SER A 49 1.09 17.18 12.33
CA SER A 49 1.20 17.24 13.78
C SER A 49 2.04 18.47 14.11
N ALA A 50 1.38 19.58 14.43
CA ALA A 50 2.03 20.76 14.98
C ALA A 50 2.79 20.35 16.26
N GLY A 51 4.10 20.14 16.10
CA GLY A 51 5.03 19.85 17.20
C GLY A 51 5.06 21.01 18.18
N GLY A 52 5.07 20.66 19.47
CA GLY A 52 4.84 21.57 20.58
C GLY A 52 5.67 22.85 20.59
N GLY A 53 5.00 23.94 20.97
CA GLY A 53 5.63 25.18 21.43
C GLY A 53 5.38 26.40 20.56
N GLY A 54 4.15 26.94 20.56
CA GLY A 54 3.92 28.29 20.03
C GLY A 54 2.49 28.54 19.59
N VAL A 55 1.81 29.42 20.31
CA VAL A 55 0.57 30.14 19.95
C VAL A 55 -0.62 29.25 19.56
N TRP A 56 -1.41 28.92 20.59
CA TRP A 56 -2.73 28.33 20.50
C TRP A 56 -3.65 29.23 19.67
N GLY A 57 -3.83 28.96 18.38
CA GLY A 57 -4.77 29.74 17.55
C GLY A 57 -4.92 29.30 16.09
N GLU A 58 -3.83 28.96 15.39
CA GLU A 58 -3.88 28.77 13.91
C GLU A 58 -3.39 27.41 13.39
N ALA A 59 -2.88 26.52 14.25
CA ALA A 59 -2.31 25.23 13.83
C ALA A 59 -3.31 24.06 13.89
N VAL A 60 -4.61 24.31 13.71
CA VAL A 60 -5.64 23.25 13.64
C VAL A 60 -5.90 22.93 12.17
N GLY A 61 -5.51 21.73 11.74
CA GLY A 61 -6.07 21.11 10.53
C GLY A 61 -5.32 21.37 9.21
N ARG A 62 -4.02 21.71 9.23
CA ARG A 62 -3.25 21.70 7.98
C ARG A 62 -3.02 20.25 7.54
N GLN A 63 -3.68 19.85 6.45
CA GLN A 63 -3.46 18.56 5.81
C GLN A 63 -2.44 18.76 4.69
N GLY A 64 -1.37 17.96 4.72
CA GLY A 64 -0.38 17.92 3.65
C GLY A 64 -0.73 16.81 2.67
N LYS A 65 -0.76 17.10 1.37
CA LYS A 65 -0.74 16.04 0.34
C LYS A 65 0.70 15.60 0.12
N GLU A 66 0.93 14.30 0.22
CA GLU A 66 2.22 13.70 -0.09
C GLU A 66 2.12 12.72 -1.25
N THR A 67 3.25 12.51 -1.93
CA THR A 67 3.40 11.52 -3.00
C THR A 67 4.68 10.76 -2.77
N LEU A 68 4.57 9.44 -2.71
CA LEU A 68 5.65 8.49 -2.52
C LEU A 68 5.73 7.60 -3.75
N THR A 69 6.95 7.32 -4.18
CA THR A 69 7.22 6.32 -5.22
C THR A 69 7.99 5.19 -4.57
N PHE A 70 7.41 3.99 -4.60
CA PHE A 70 8.06 2.78 -4.15
C PHE A 70 8.61 2.06 -5.36
N LEU A 71 9.93 2.05 -5.52
CA LEU A 71 10.57 1.37 -6.64
C LEU A 71 10.71 -0.13 -6.35
N ASP A 72 11.00 -0.92 -7.38
CA ASP A 72 11.24 -2.36 -7.24
C ASP A 72 12.30 -2.72 -6.21
N ASP A 73 13.35 -1.91 -6.08
CA ASP A 73 14.41 -2.10 -5.09
C ASP A 73 13.89 -1.89 -3.65
N ASP A 74 13.02 -0.90 -3.44
CA ASP A 74 12.39 -0.65 -2.13
C ASP A 74 11.45 -1.81 -1.75
N ILE A 75 10.67 -2.29 -2.72
CA ILE A 75 9.77 -3.43 -2.55
C ILE A 75 10.55 -4.69 -2.20
N SER A 76 11.63 -4.96 -2.94
CA SER A 76 12.51 -6.11 -2.70
C SER A 76 13.07 -6.08 -1.28
N ARG A 77 13.56 -4.91 -0.84
CA ARG A 77 14.04 -4.71 0.52
C ARG A 77 12.94 -4.94 1.57
N PHE A 78 11.72 -4.44 1.36
CA PHE A 78 10.61 -4.67 2.30
C PHE A 78 10.26 -6.15 2.42
N MET A 79 10.29 -6.90 1.31
CA MET A 79 10.07 -8.34 1.30
C MET A 79 11.15 -9.10 2.06
N GLU A 80 12.42 -8.74 1.87
CA GLU A 80 13.55 -9.31 2.62
C GLU A 80 13.43 -9.04 4.12
N GLU A 81 13.12 -7.80 4.50
CA GLU A 81 12.89 -7.42 5.90
C GLU A 81 11.71 -8.20 6.51
N ALA A 82 10.62 -8.37 5.77
CA ALA A 82 9.46 -9.14 6.22
C ALA A 82 9.77 -10.62 6.44
N VAL A 83 10.56 -11.23 5.55
CA VAL A 83 11.05 -12.61 5.70
C VAL A 83 12.02 -12.72 6.88
N ALA A 84 12.91 -11.75 7.06
CA ALA A 84 13.85 -11.71 8.17
C ALA A 84 13.12 -11.63 9.52
N ARG A 85 12.09 -10.78 9.63
CA ARG A 85 11.24 -10.69 10.84
C ARG A 85 10.57 -12.03 11.16
N ARG A 86 10.04 -12.73 10.14
CA ARG A 86 9.44 -14.08 10.31
C ARG A 86 10.47 -15.12 10.74
N ARG A 87 11.66 -15.13 10.14
CA ARG A 87 12.76 -16.06 10.49
C ARG A 87 13.31 -15.82 11.88
N ALA A 88 13.34 -14.56 12.34
CA ALA A 88 13.79 -14.19 13.67
C ALA A 88 12.82 -14.63 14.79
N GLY A 89 11.70 -15.29 14.46
CA GLY A 89 10.68 -15.67 15.44
C GLY A 89 10.02 -14.46 16.12
N ALA A 90 10.23 -13.25 15.56
CA ALA A 90 9.52 -12.07 16.02
C ALA A 90 8.04 -12.32 15.80
N PRO A 91 7.17 -12.04 16.80
CA PRO A 91 5.74 -12.15 16.59
C PRO A 91 5.40 -11.30 15.36
N GLN A 92 4.84 -11.94 14.33
CA GLN A 92 4.21 -11.20 13.23
C GLN A 92 3.28 -10.20 13.91
N PRO A 93 3.33 -8.88 13.58
CA PRO A 93 2.45 -7.93 14.22
C PRO A 93 1.05 -8.52 14.18
N ASP A 94 0.51 -8.78 15.38
CA ASP A 94 -0.77 -9.44 15.51
C ASP A 94 -1.72 -8.65 14.60
N PHE A 95 -2.57 -9.32 13.83
CA PHE A 95 -3.54 -8.60 13.01
C PHE A 95 -4.30 -7.60 13.90
N VAL A 96 -4.45 -7.85 15.20
CA VAL A 96 -5.00 -6.90 16.17
C VAL A 96 -4.13 -5.63 16.34
N ALA A 97 -2.81 -5.77 16.42
CA ALA A 97 -1.83 -4.69 16.67
C ALA A 97 -1.43 -3.89 15.42
N ALA A 98 -1.66 -4.42 14.22
CA ALA A 98 -1.37 -3.73 12.96
C ALA A 98 -2.19 -2.43 12.81
N GLY A 99 -1.64 -1.44 12.10
CA GLY A 99 -2.35 -0.20 11.78
C GLY A 99 -3.48 -0.41 10.76
N HIS A 100 -4.24 0.65 10.48
CA HIS A 100 -5.41 0.56 9.60
C HIS A 100 -5.02 0.17 8.18
N ASN A 101 -4.01 0.84 7.61
CA ASN A 101 -3.59 0.60 6.24
C ASN A 101 -2.96 -0.78 6.10
N GLU A 102 -2.11 -1.21 7.03
CA GLU A 102 -1.52 -2.55 7.03
C GLU A 102 -2.59 -3.65 6.98
N LYS A 103 -3.64 -3.51 7.80
CA LYS A 103 -4.79 -4.45 7.82
C LYS A 103 -5.54 -4.47 6.50
N ALA A 104 -5.97 -3.30 6.04
CA ALA A 104 -6.80 -3.18 4.84
C ALA A 104 -6.04 -3.65 3.60
N LEU A 105 -4.80 -3.21 3.44
CA LEU A 105 -3.97 -3.53 2.30
C LEU A 105 -3.55 -5.00 2.25
N ARG A 106 -3.40 -5.67 3.40
CA ARG A 106 -3.23 -7.12 3.44
C ARG A 106 -4.44 -7.85 2.84
N VAL A 107 -5.66 -7.45 3.23
CA VAL A 107 -6.89 -8.08 2.73
C VAL A 107 -7.06 -7.83 1.22
N LEU A 108 -6.82 -6.60 0.78
CA LEU A 108 -6.89 -6.24 -0.64
C LEU A 108 -5.83 -6.99 -1.46
N GLY A 109 -4.58 -7.06 -0.97
CA GLY A 109 -3.52 -7.79 -1.64
C GLY A 109 -3.85 -9.28 -1.80
N ARG A 110 -4.35 -9.92 -0.74
CA ARG A 110 -4.79 -11.32 -0.79
C ARG A 110 -5.91 -11.55 -1.82
N TYR A 111 -6.82 -10.59 -1.97
CA TYR A 111 -7.86 -10.63 -3.00
C TYR A 111 -7.27 -10.47 -4.40
N ILE A 112 -6.39 -9.49 -4.60
CA ILE A 112 -5.70 -9.22 -5.88
C ILE A 112 -4.92 -10.45 -6.36
N ASP A 113 -4.20 -11.13 -5.46
CA ASP A 113 -3.45 -12.35 -5.78
C ASP A 113 -4.35 -13.46 -6.37
N GLN A 114 -5.59 -13.54 -5.91
CA GLN A 114 -6.57 -14.51 -6.43
C GLN A 114 -7.07 -14.11 -7.82
N GLN A 115 -7.20 -12.81 -8.09
CA GLN A 115 -7.66 -12.31 -9.38
C GLN A 115 -6.58 -12.39 -10.46
N LYS A 116 -5.29 -12.32 -10.10
CA LYS A 116 -4.15 -12.31 -11.04
C LYS A 116 -4.31 -11.27 -12.16
N PRO A 117 -4.57 -9.99 -11.80
CA PRO A 117 -4.75 -8.93 -12.78
C PRO A 117 -3.43 -8.65 -13.51
N ARG A 118 -3.52 -7.80 -14.53
CA ARG A 118 -2.36 -7.25 -15.24
C ARG A 118 -1.83 -5.97 -14.57
N ASP A 119 -2.72 -5.22 -13.92
CA ASP A 119 -2.44 -3.91 -13.33
C ASP A 119 -3.49 -3.63 -12.25
N ILE A 120 -3.10 -2.91 -11.19
CA ILE A 120 -3.96 -2.52 -10.08
C ILE A 120 -3.97 -1.01 -9.85
N PHE A 121 -5.16 -0.53 -9.49
CA PHE A 121 -5.38 0.83 -9.01
C PHE A 121 -6.40 0.78 -7.87
N PHE A 122 -6.17 1.51 -6.79
CA PHE A 122 -7.22 1.75 -5.81
C PHE A 122 -7.12 3.12 -5.18
N LEU A 123 -8.25 3.55 -4.62
CA LEU A 123 -8.31 4.68 -3.71
C LEU A 123 -9.05 4.26 -2.45
N GLU A 124 -8.61 4.82 -1.35
CA GLU A 124 -9.24 4.80 -0.04
C GLU A 124 -9.75 6.20 0.23
N GLN A 125 -10.99 6.30 0.71
CA GLN A 125 -11.59 7.55 1.13
C GLN A 125 -12.58 7.27 2.26
N ASP A 126 -12.41 7.93 3.40
CA ASP A 126 -13.28 7.79 4.57
C ASP A 126 -13.46 6.32 5.01
N GLY A 127 -12.38 5.53 4.94
CA GLY A 127 -12.34 4.11 5.28
C GLY A 127 -12.96 3.18 4.23
N ALA A 128 -13.47 3.70 3.12
CA ALA A 128 -14.00 2.92 2.01
C ALA A 128 -12.97 2.79 0.89
N PHE A 129 -12.88 1.60 0.28
CA PHE A 129 -11.93 1.31 -0.80
C PHE A 129 -12.66 1.09 -2.13
N VAL A 130 -12.17 1.74 -3.18
CA VAL A 130 -12.56 1.43 -4.57
C VAL A 130 -11.36 0.81 -5.27
N LEU A 131 -11.48 -0.45 -5.65
CA LEU A 131 -10.44 -1.21 -6.34
C LEU A 131 -10.81 -1.35 -7.82
N ARG A 132 -9.85 -1.06 -8.70
CA ARG A 132 -9.98 -1.27 -10.15
C ARG A 132 -8.88 -2.19 -10.62
N LEU A 133 -9.28 -3.28 -11.26
CA LEU A 133 -8.38 -4.30 -11.79
C LEU A 133 -8.34 -4.26 -13.31
N LEU A 134 -7.15 -4.29 -13.90
CA LEU A 134 -6.99 -4.52 -15.33
C LEU A 134 -6.88 -6.01 -15.61
N MET A 135 -7.91 -6.61 -16.20
CA MET A 135 -7.97 -8.04 -16.46
C MET A 135 -7.59 -8.35 -17.91
N GLN A 136 -6.77 -9.38 -18.11
CA GLN A 136 -6.52 -9.96 -19.43
C GLN A 136 -7.39 -11.21 -19.61
N THR A 137 -8.25 -11.17 -20.62
CA THR A 137 -9.18 -12.26 -20.97
C THR A 137 -8.93 -12.73 -22.40
N GLN A 138 -9.56 -13.84 -22.80
CA GLN A 138 -9.54 -14.30 -24.20
C GLN A 138 -10.10 -13.25 -25.17
N ALA A 139 -11.05 -12.42 -24.71
CA ALA A 139 -11.66 -11.35 -25.51
C ALA A 139 -10.85 -10.04 -25.51
N GLY A 140 -9.66 -10.03 -24.89
CA GLY A 140 -8.81 -8.85 -24.76
C GLY A 140 -8.73 -8.31 -23.34
N ILE A 141 -8.36 -7.04 -23.22
CA ILE A 141 -8.08 -6.36 -21.95
C ILE A 141 -9.30 -5.55 -21.52
N ARG A 142 -9.73 -5.67 -20.26
CA ARG A 142 -10.85 -4.89 -19.71
C ARG A 142 -10.60 -4.48 -18.26
N HIS A 143 -11.20 -3.37 -17.85
CA HIS A 143 -11.24 -3.00 -16.44
C HIS A 143 -12.44 -3.63 -15.73
N VAL A 144 -12.24 -3.98 -14.47
CA VAL A 144 -13.27 -4.46 -13.54
C VAL A 144 -13.18 -3.61 -12.28
N ILE A 145 -14.33 -3.22 -11.72
CA ILE A 145 -14.49 -2.53 -10.44
C ILE A 145 -15.22 -3.49 -9.52
#